data_AF-A0A969PNA4-F1
#
_entry.id   AF-A0A969PNA4-F1
#
_cell.length_a   1.000
_cell.length_b   1.000
_cell.length_c   1.000
_cell.angle_alpha   90.00
_cell.angle_beta   90.00
_cell.angle_gamma   90.00
#
_symmetry.space_group_name_H-M   'P 1'
#
loop_
_entity.id
_entity.type
_entity.pdbx_description
1 polymer ?
#
loop_
_entity_poly.entity_id
_entity_poly.type
_entity_poly.pdbx_seq_one_letter_code
_entity_poly.pdbx_strand_id
1 'polypeptide(L)'
;MALFLSTKRIARVQSAIAYLETQKNLFSKEGELAPSRCWVARYQIRQPRKAYWYYKLHATFPIFPTTETPTLSKYKHLGKAGSQAHIDGVMSVVRRTIVDELQQTIDSLKNSLLDISFDAEQEDQ
;
A
#
# COMPACT_ATOMS: atom_id res chain seq x y z
N MET A 1 -5.02 27.78 30.61
CA MET A 1 -4.89 28.14 29.18
C MET A 1 -4.19 27.03 28.38
N ALA A 2 -3.15 26.40 28.95
CA ALA A 2 -2.46 25.20 28.46
C ALA A 2 -3.39 24.02 28.05
N LEU A 3 -4.22 23.51 28.97
CA LEU A 3 -5.20 22.43 28.71
C LEU A 3 -6.12 22.69 27.50
N PHE A 4 -6.55 23.93 27.28
CA PHE A 4 -7.42 24.29 26.16
C PHE A 4 -6.68 24.33 24.81
N LEU A 5 -5.38 24.62 24.81
CA LEU A 5 -4.54 24.56 23.62
C LEU A 5 -4.18 23.11 23.26
N SER A 6 -3.93 22.26 24.27
CA SER A 6 -3.70 20.82 24.11
C SER A 6 -4.91 20.12 23.45
N THR A 7 -6.14 20.39 23.93
CA THR A 7 -7.36 19.81 23.34
C THR A 7 -7.58 20.19 21.87
N LYS A 8 -7.27 21.43 21.47
CA LYS A 8 -7.32 21.85 20.06
C LYS A 8 -6.23 21.21 19.19
N ARG A 9 -5.05 20.92 19.74
CA ARG A 9 -3.99 20.17 19.02
C ARG A 9 -4.43 18.72 18.80
N ILE A 10 -4.91 18.06 19.85
CA ILE A 10 -5.44 16.69 19.80
C ILE A 10 -6.56 16.56 18.76
N ALA A 11 -7.55 17.45 18.81
CA ALA A 11 -8.69 17.41 17.89
C ALA A 11 -8.27 17.52 16.41
N ARG A 12 -7.26 18.34 16.10
CA ARG A 12 -6.72 18.47 14.73
C ARG A 12 -6.07 17.17 14.26
N VAL A 13 -5.25 16.55 15.11
CA VAL A 13 -4.57 15.30 14.76
C VAL A 13 -5.58 14.16 14.60
N GLN A 14 -6.55 14.05 15.51
CA GLN A 14 -7.63 13.05 15.40
C GLN A 14 -8.47 13.23 14.13
N SER A 15 -8.80 14.47 13.76
CA SER A 15 -9.52 14.75 12.52
C SER A 15 -8.74 14.32 11.29
N ALA A 16 -7.41 14.56 11.28
CA ALA A 16 -6.53 14.12 10.20
C ALA A 16 -6.45 12.60 10.12
N ILE A 17 -6.31 11.90 11.25
CA ILE A 17 -6.33 10.42 11.29
C ILE A 17 -7.65 9.88 10.72
N ALA A 18 -8.78 10.41 11.16
CA ALA A 18 -10.10 9.96 10.70
C ALA A 18 -10.28 10.15 9.17
N TYR A 19 -9.79 11.27 8.63
CA TYR A 19 -9.79 11.50 7.19
C TYR A 19 -8.93 10.45 6.45
N LEU A 20 -7.71 10.21 6.90
CA LEU A 20 -6.81 9.24 6.26
C LEU A 20 -7.31 7.80 6.38
N GLU A 21 -7.93 7.42 7.50
CA GLU A 21 -8.57 6.11 7.65
C GLU A 21 -9.73 5.93 6.66
N THR A 22 -10.50 6.99 6.42
CA THR A 22 -11.56 6.99 5.40
C THR A 22 -10.97 6.76 4.00
N GLN A 23 -9.89 7.46 3.65
CA GLN A 23 -9.22 7.27 2.35
C GLN A 23 -8.62 5.86 2.23
N LYS A 24 -7.97 5.36 3.29
CA LYS A 24 -7.37 4.02 3.30
C LYS A 24 -8.43 2.94 3.06
N ASN A 25 -9.58 3.09 3.72
CA ASN A 25 -10.71 2.17 3.56
C ASN A 25 -11.32 2.24 2.17
N LEU A 26 -11.39 3.41 1.55
CA LEU A 26 -11.85 3.58 0.17
C LEU A 26 -10.97 2.76 -0.80
N PHE A 27 -9.65 3.00 -0.80
CA PHE A 27 -8.72 2.31 -1.70
C PHE A 27 -8.61 0.81 -1.41
N SER A 28 -8.79 0.40 -0.15
CA SER A 28 -8.80 -1.03 0.22
C SER A 28 -10.02 -1.78 -0.30
N LYS A 29 -11.14 -1.08 -0.59
CA LYS A 29 -12.40 -1.69 -1.06
C LYS A 29 -12.60 -1.58 -2.57
N GLU A 30 -11.84 -0.73 -3.25
CA GLU A 30 -11.99 -0.46 -4.68
C GLU A 30 -11.55 -1.63 -5.58
N GLY A 31 -10.70 -2.54 -5.08
CA GLY A 31 -10.27 -3.71 -5.84
C GLY A 31 -9.20 -4.53 -5.12
N GLU A 32 -8.63 -5.50 -5.84
CA GLU A 32 -7.55 -6.35 -5.31
C GLU A 32 -6.33 -5.48 -4.95
N LEU A 33 -5.80 -5.71 -3.74
CA LEU A 33 -4.51 -5.15 -3.32
C LEU A 33 -3.43 -6.17 -3.61
N ALA A 34 -2.39 -5.77 -4.34
CA ALA A 34 -1.22 -6.62 -4.49
C ALA A 34 -0.63 -6.96 -3.11
N PRO A 35 0.02 -8.12 -2.94
CA PRO A 35 0.78 -8.38 -1.72
C PRO A 35 1.86 -7.32 -1.49
N SER A 36 2.29 -7.13 -0.24
CA SER A 36 3.30 -6.12 0.09
C SER A 36 4.61 -6.38 -0.69
N ARG A 37 5.29 -5.29 -1.06
CA ARG A 37 6.55 -5.30 -1.83
C ARG A 37 6.45 -6.03 -3.17
N CYS A 38 5.29 -5.96 -3.81
CA CYS A 38 5.12 -6.42 -5.18
C CYS A 38 5.26 -5.29 -6.21
N TRP A 39 5.71 -5.63 -7.42
CA TRP A 39 5.80 -4.69 -8.54
C TRP A 39 5.51 -5.38 -9.87
N VAL A 40 5.11 -4.61 -10.89
CA VAL A 40 4.92 -5.15 -12.24
C VAL A 40 6.23 -5.01 -13.01
N ALA A 41 6.72 -6.13 -13.55
CA ALA A 41 7.93 -6.17 -14.35
C ALA A 41 7.61 -6.58 -15.80
N ARG A 42 8.34 -5.98 -16.74
CA ARG A 42 8.25 -6.25 -18.17
C ARG A 42 9.31 -7.26 -18.59
N TYR A 43 8.89 -8.23 -19.39
CA TYR A 43 9.72 -9.32 -19.90
C TYR A 43 9.69 -9.34 -21.42
N GLN A 44 10.85 -9.61 -22.01
CA GLN A 44 10.99 -9.86 -23.44
C GLN A 44 11.20 -11.34 -23.70
N ILE A 45 10.55 -11.85 -24.75
CA ILE A 45 10.92 -13.14 -25.34
C ILE A 45 11.34 -12.88 -26.78
N ARG A 46 12.53 -13.38 -27.10
CA ARG A 46 13.12 -13.28 -28.43
C ARG A 46 12.85 -14.59 -29.15
N GLN A 47 12.15 -14.52 -30.27
CA GLN A 47 12.03 -15.60 -31.23
C GLN A 47 12.81 -15.23 -32.50
N PRO A 48 13.19 -16.20 -33.35
CA PRO A 48 14.05 -15.95 -34.52
C PRO A 48 13.56 -14.84 -35.47
N ARG A 49 12.23 -14.61 -35.55
CA ARG A 49 11.63 -13.60 -36.45
C ARG A 49 10.88 -12.47 -35.76
N LYS A 50 10.63 -12.57 -34.44
CA LYS A 50 9.82 -11.60 -33.68
C LYS A 50 10.24 -11.55 -32.22
N ALA A 51 10.10 -10.39 -31.59
CA ALA A 51 10.12 -10.28 -30.14
C ALA A 51 8.70 -10.01 -29.64
N TYR A 52 8.32 -10.66 -28.54
CA TYR A 52 7.09 -10.33 -27.83
C TYR A 52 7.39 -9.93 -26.40
N TRP A 53 6.51 -9.08 -25.87
CA TRP A 53 6.62 -8.56 -24.51
C TRP A 53 5.44 -9.04 -23.68
N TYR A 54 5.72 -9.38 -22.44
CA TYR A 54 4.71 -9.77 -21.47
C TYR A 54 5.08 -9.23 -20.09
N TYR A 55 4.14 -9.30 -19.17
CA TYR A 55 4.25 -8.71 -17.85
C TYR A 55 4.03 -9.76 -16.77
N LYS A 56 4.69 -9.57 -15.63
CA LYS A 56 4.55 -10.39 -14.44
C LYS A 56 4.39 -9.49 -13.22
N LEU A 57 3.52 -9.88 -12.29
CA LEU A 57 3.56 -9.37 -10.93
C LEU A 57 4.68 -10.12 -10.20
N HIS A 58 5.61 -9.36 -9.66
CA HIS A 58 6.76 -9.84 -8.91
C HIS A 58 6.52 -9.66 -7.43
N ALA A 59 6.96 -10.64 -6.64
CA ALA A 59 7.08 -10.57 -5.21
C ALA A 59 8.54 -10.79 -4.77
N THR A 60 8.88 -10.30 -3.58
CA THR A 60 10.20 -10.52 -2.98
C THR A 60 10.40 -12.00 -2.59
N PHE A 61 9.32 -12.63 -2.09
CA PHE A 61 9.28 -14.02 -1.63
C PHE A 61 8.30 -14.85 -2.45
N PRO A 62 8.47 -16.19 -2.52
CA PRO A 62 7.54 -17.04 -3.27
C PRO A 62 6.19 -17.10 -2.54
N ILE A 63 5.17 -16.47 -3.12
CA ILE A 63 3.84 -16.32 -2.51
C ILE A 63 2.70 -16.64 -3.47
N PHE A 64 2.96 -16.71 -4.77
CA PHE A 64 1.93 -16.98 -5.76
C PHE A 64 1.81 -18.49 -5.99
N PRO A 65 0.60 -19.07 -5.89
CA PRO A 65 0.40 -20.48 -6.19
C PRO A 65 0.73 -20.78 -7.66
N THR A 66 1.28 -21.97 -7.90
CA THR A 66 1.50 -22.48 -9.26
C THR A 66 0.55 -23.63 -9.53
N THR A 67 0.09 -23.77 -10.77
CA THR A 67 -0.80 -24.86 -11.19
C THR A 67 -0.07 -26.19 -11.39
N GLU A 68 1.24 -26.14 -11.66
CA GLU A 68 2.03 -27.30 -12.07
C GLU A 68 2.72 -28.00 -10.89
N THR A 69 2.95 -27.29 -9.79
CA THR A 69 3.68 -27.81 -8.64
C THR A 69 3.08 -27.32 -7.32
N PRO A 70 3.24 -28.04 -6.21
CA PRO A 70 2.82 -27.57 -4.89
C PRO A 70 3.68 -26.40 -4.37
N THR A 71 4.71 -25.96 -5.10
CA THR A 71 5.59 -24.87 -4.69
C THR A 71 5.03 -23.51 -5.09
N LEU A 72 5.32 -22.51 -4.26
CA LEU A 72 4.96 -21.11 -4.53
C LEU A 72 6.02 -20.47 -5.44
N SER A 73 5.57 -19.57 -6.30
CA SER A 73 6.39 -18.77 -7.20
C SER A 73 6.49 -17.32 -6.72
N LYS A 74 7.60 -16.67 -7.08
CA LYS A 74 7.77 -15.22 -6.93
C LYS A 74 7.05 -14.42 -8.01
N TYR A 75 6.47 -15.09 -9.00
CA TYR A 75 5.95 -14.49 -10.22
C TYR A 75 4.53 -14.96 -10.51
N LYS A 76 3.62 -14.01 -10.78
CA LYS A 76 2.29 -14.25 -11.35
C LYS A 76 2.26 -13.67 -12.76
N HIS A 77 1.94 -14.48 -13.77
CA HIS A 77 1.88 -14.03 -15.17
C HIS A 77 0.66 -13.10 -15.37
N LEU A 78 0.87 -11.95 -16.01
CA LEU A 78 -0.18 -10.96 -16.29
C LEU A 78 -0.50 -10.83 -17.79
N GLY A 79 0.20 -11.57 -18.64
CA GLY A 79 -0.01 -11.53 -20.09
C GLY A 79 0.62 -10.33 -20.77
N LYS A 80 0.00 -9.90 -21.87
CA LYS A 80 0.48 -8.86 -22.79
C LYS A 80 0.08 -7.45 -22.34
N ALA A 81 0.76 -6.44 -22.87
CA ALA A 81 0.45 -5.04 -22.59
C ALA A 81 -1.04 -4.75 -22.84
N GLY A 82 -1.68 -4.03 -21.93
CA GLY A 82 -3.07 -3.61 -22.03
C GLY A 82 -4.12 -4.71 -21.84
N SER A 83 -3.74 -5.95 -21.54
CA SER A 83 -4.71 -6.97 -21.12
C SER A 83 -5.37 -6.58 -19.79
N GLN A 84 -6.56 -7.11 -19.52
CA GLN A 84 -7.23 -6.89 -18.24
C GLN A 84 -6.34 -7.28 -17.05
N ALA A 85 -5.73 -8.47 -17.09
CA ALA A 85 -4.80 -8.93 -16.05
C ALA A 85 -3.57 -8.03 -15.89
N HIS A 86 -3.05 -7.43 -16.97
CA HIS A 86 -1.96 -6.46 -16.89
C HIS A 86 -2.41 -5.18 -16.18
N ILE A 87 -3.54 -4.60 -16.59
CA ILE A 87 -4.05 -3.36 -15.99
C ILE A 87 -4.45 -3.59 -14.53
N ASP A 88 -5.15 -4.69 -14.22
CA ASP A 88 -5.51 -5.05 -12.86
C ASP A 88 -4.27 -5.24 -11.98
N GLY A 89 -3.24 -5.92 -12.52
CA GLY A 89 -1.95 -6.07 -11.84
C GLY A 89 -1.30 -4.72 -11.51
N VAL A 90 -1.26 -3.79 -12.46
CA VAL A 90 -0.73 -2.43 -12.23
C VAL A 90 -1.55 -1.69 -11.18
N MET A 91 -2.87 -1.68 -11.31
CA MET A 91 -3.76 -0.97 -10.39
C MET A 91 -3.73 -1.57 -8.98
N SER A 92 -3.58 -2.89 -8.84
CA SER A 92 -3.44 -3.55 -7.54
C SER A 92 -2.17 -3.14 -6.79
N VAL A 93 -1.07 -2.89 -7.52
CA VAL A 93 0.18 -2.36 -6.95
C VAL A 93 -0.01 -0.89 -6.53
N VAL A 94 -0.65 -0.06 -7.36
CA VAL A 94 -0.95 1.34 -7.03
C VAL A 94 -1.78 1.44 -5.77
N ARG A 95 -2.88 0.68 -5.67
CA ARG A 95 -3.74 0.67 -4.47
C ARG A 95 -2.98 0.21 -3.23
N ARG A 96 -2.14 -0.83 -3.34
CA ARG A 96 -1.27 -1.28 -2.25
C ARG A 96 -0.34 -0.15 -1.80
N THR A 97 0.33 0.54 -2.72
CA THR A 97 1.21 1.67 -2.37
C THR A 97 0.46 2.77 -1.64
N ILE A 98 -0.72 3.17 -2.12
CA ILE A 98 -1.53 4.20 -1.47
C ILE A 98 -1.94 3.76 -0.06
N VAL A 99 -2.44 2.53 0.10
CA VAL A 99 -2.86 2.00 1.40
C VAL A 99 -1.68 1.93 2.39
N ASP A 100 -0.52 1.46 1.94
CA ASP A 100 0.67 1.34 2.80
C ASP A 100 1.19 2.73 3.22
N GLU A 101 1.16 3.72 2.33
CA GLU A 101 1.59 5.10 2.63
C GLU A 101 0.61 5.81 3.58
N LEU A 102 -0.70 5.64 3.36
CA LEU A 102 -1.72 6.16 4.26
C LEU A 102 -1.58 5.57 5.66
N GLN A 103 -1.26 4.27 5.76
CA GLN A 103 -1.03 3.61 7.03
C GLN A 103 0.21 4.19 7.75
N GLN A 104 1.33 4.34 7.05
CA GLN A 104 2.55 4.96 7.61
C GLN A 104 2.28 6.38 8.12
N THR A 105 1.51 7.17 7.35
CA THR A 105 1.12 8.53 7.74
C THR A 105 0.24 8.53 8.99
N ILE A 106 -0.74 7.62 9.07
CA ILE A 106 -1.58 7.46 10.26
C ILE A 106 -0.74 7.12 11.49
N ASP A 107 0.23 6.22 11.35
CA ASP A 107 1.09 5.81 12.47
C ASP A 107 1.99 6.96 12.96
N SER A 108 2.48 7.81 12.04
CA SER A 108 3.17 9.05 12.39
C SER A 108 2.28 10.03 13.17
N LEU A 109 1.02 10.19 12.77
CA LEU A 109 0.06 11.04 13.48
C LEU A 109 -0.30 10.48 14.87
N LYS A 110 -0.34 9.15 15.03
CA LYS A 110 -0.53 8.52 16.34
C LYS A 110 0.64 8.81 17.27
N ASN A 111 1.88 8.79 16.77
CA ASN A 111 3.03 9.22 17.57
C ASN A 111 2.92 10.71 17.96
N SER A 112 2.45 11.56 17.05
CA SER A 112 2.20 12.98 17.35
C SER A 112 1.16 13.17 18.47
N LEU A 113 0.16 12.28 18.58
CA LEU A 113 -0.80 12.31 19.70
C LEU A 113 -0.15 11.95 21.03
N LEU A 114 0.76 10.98 21.03
CA LEU A 114 1.52 10.60 22.22
C LEU A 114 2.34 11.80 22.71
N ASP A 115 3.06 12.47 21.81
CA ASP A 115 3.86 13.65 22.14
C ASP A 115 3.02 14.77 22.78
N ILE A 116 1.84 15.07 22.22
CA ILE A 116 0.92 16.08 22.80
C ILE A 116 0.44 15.68 24.21
N SER A 117 0.26 14.38 24.43
CA SER A 117 -0.21 13.86 25.72
C SER A 117 0.89 13.98 26.78
N PHE A 118 2.14 13.68 26.42
CA PHE A 118 3.31 13.86 27.29
C PHE A 118 3.61 15.33 27.58
N ASP A 119 3.50 16.22 26.59
CA ASP A 119 3.66 17.67 26.78
C ASP A 119 2.68 18.19 27.85
N ALA A 120 1.42 17.74 27.79
CA ALA A 120 0.37 18.18 28.71
C ALA A 120 0.62 17.70 30.16
N GLU A 121 1.14 16.49 30.35
CA GLU A 121 1.48 15.96 31.68
C GLU A 121 2.63 16.74 32.36
N GLN A 122 3.54 17.31 31.57
CA GLN A 122 4.66 18.12 32.08
C GLN A 122 4.25 19.56 32.40
N GLU A 123 3.27 20.12 31.68
CA GLU A 123 2.75 21.47 31.95
C GLU A 123 1.87 21.55 33.22
N ASP A 124 1.33 20.42 33.67
CA ASP A 124 0.50 20.31 34.88
C ASP A 124 1.32 19.99 36.17
N GLN A 125 2.65 19.89 36.10
CA GLN A 125 3.58 19.72 37.23
C GLN A 125 4.25 21.05 37.62
#